data_AF-A0A095EMP3-F1
#
_entry.id   AF-A0A095EMP3-F1
#
_cell.length_a   1.000
_cell.length_b   1.000
_cell.length_c   1.000
_cell.angle_alpha   90.00
_cell.angle_beta   90.00
_cell.angle_gamma   90.00
#
_symmetry.space_group_name_H-M   'P 1'
#
loop_
_entity.id
_entity.type
_entity.pdbx_description
1 polymer ?
#
loop_
_entity_poly.entity_id
_entity_poly.type
_entity_poly.pdbx_seq_one_letter_code
_entity_poly.pdbx_strand_id
1 'polypeptide(L)'
;MRAALTLFFTVRLLSTALAASVLPSQALSHGPTTLISGLPGFTVLDNIWYRNRTFYVLEDESEIPQTDRLLSLSQSSSGTQSVERVNWREMAFYDGEDNSPKGIQAKPDVKIEELHGITLFFNDGWDGKWSGYNWLYHMVAEALLGSLSVLSSVPPLPTSIQSQRQDQNQAMRQGWVTYGGDGRLPDRLVIAWDYNWDARHGLPRAVAEALFGDDNLIEPEEWTQMTGQDTWIYFERLLLVDRDTAHRHNPLSHQWFKMAVDAYLVASSPSFFFPTRHALLSHYDIPTYTRSAPGLRLSGRKPKIVYVDRQRTERKFDMEVHKQLLKKLKKIEEAKKAVVVDAVLEDLEKKEQFEMFSDADIIIGIHGNGLSHELWMPEGGIIIEILPPTSFHYDYPPVSAALGHEHIIWQYDKLFPRDKWIPENTKNGSLIHDGSLIPLDVDSFTKLVEALVDSMSFSYH
;
A
#
# COMPACT_ATOMS: atom_id res chain seq x y z
N MET A 1 -38.94 4.58 35.36
CA MET A 1 -38.17 3.76 34.39
C MET A 1 -38.73 3.75 32.96
N ARG A 2 -40.03 4.00 32.69
CA ARG A 2 -40.55 4.05 31.30
C ARG A 2 -40.27 5.35 30.52
N ALA A 3 -40.07 6.50 31.19
CA ALA A 3 -39.83 7.78 30.50
C ALA A 3 -38.40 7.97 29.95
N ALA A 4 -37.41 7.27 30.51
CA ALA A 4 -36.02 7.36 30.05
C ALA A 4 -35.77 6.54 28.77
N LEU A 5 -36.47 5.43 28.58
CA LEU A 5 -36.35 4.61 27.37
C LEU A 5 -36.95 5.30 26.14
N THR A 6 -38.07 6.00 26.31
CA THR A 6 -38.73 6.75 25.22
C THR A 6 -37.87 7.91 24.76
N LEU A 7 -37.21 8.63 25.68
CA LEU A 7 -36.35 9.77 25.37
C LEU A 7 -35.10 9.34 24.57
N PHE A 8 -34.48 8.20 24.92
CA PHE A 8 -33.34 7.64 24.17
C PHE A 8 -33.72 7.16 22.77
N PHE A 9 -34.92 6.58 22.60
CA PHE A 9 -35.43 6.22 21.28
C PHE A 9 -35.76 7.45 20.43
N THR A 10 -36.43 8.47 20.98
CA THR A 10 -36.77 9.70 20.25
C THR A 10 -35.55 10.55 19.90
N VAL A 11 -34.49 10.55 20.71
CA VAL A 11 -33.23 11.27 20.39
C VAL A 11 -32.45 10.57 19.28
N ARG A 12 -32.45 9.23 19.24
CA ARG A 12 -31.89 8.45 18.10
C ARG A 12 -32.70 8.64 16.81
N LEU A 13 -34.03 8.69 16.90
CA LEU A 13 -34.93 8.93 15.76
C LEU A 13 -34.82 10.37 15.23
N LEU A 14 -34.55 11.37 16.07
CA LEU A 14 -34.30 12.74 15.60
C LEU A 14 -32.93 12.89 14.91
N SER A 15 -31.90 12.15 15.34
CA SER A 15 -30.58 12.19 14.69
C SER A 15 -30.57 11.51 13.31
N THR A 16 -31.32 10.42 13.13
CA THR A 16 -31.44 9.75 11.81
C THR A 16 -32.35 10.53 10.85
N ALA A 17 -33.42 11.16 11.34
CA ALA A 17 -34.32 11.97 10.52
C ALA A 17 -33.67 13.26 9.97
N LEU A 18 -32.73 13.88 10.70
CA LEU A 18 -31.99 15.03 10.19
C LEU A 18 -30.97 14.63 9.11
N ALA A 19 -30.24 13.52 9.29
CA ALA A 19 -29.26 13.03 8.31
C ALA A 19 -29.91 12.50 7.02
N ALA A 20 -31.06 11.82 7.13
CA ALA A 20 -31.86 11.35 6.00
C ALA A 20 -32.46 12.48 5.14
N SER A 21 -32.43 13.74 5.63
CA SER A 21 -32.92 14.91 4.89
C SER A 21 -31.83 15.61 4.05
N VAL A 22 -30.57 15.15 4.08
CA VAL A 22 -29.41 15.88 3.52
C VAL A 22 -28.77 15.20 2.30
N LEU A 23 -28.90 13.87 2.17
CA LEU A 23 -28.34 13.12 1.04
C LEU A 23 -29.06 13.41 -0.29
N PRO A 24 -28.34 13.38 -1.43
CA PRO A 24 -28.92 13.61 -2.74
C PRO A 24 -29.77 12.41 -3.19
N SER A 25 -30.69 12.63 -4.12
CA SER A 25 -31.56 11.57 -4.66
C SER A 25 -30.79 10.40 -5.30
N GLN A 26 -29.58 10.67 -5.80
CA GLN A 26 -28.66 9.71 -6.38
C GLN A 26 -28.18 8.67 -5.35
N ALA A 27 -28.17 9.02 -4.06
CA ALA A 27 -27.92 8.04 -3.00
C ALA A 27 -28.91 6.89 -3.11
N LEU A 28 -30.20 7.19 -3.32
CA LEU A 28 -31.26 6.19 -3.50
C LEU A 28 -31.10 5.32 -4.76
N SER A 29 -30.48 5.84 -5.83
CA SER A 29 -30.23 5.03 -7.03
C SER A 29 -29.01 4.13 -6.90
N HIS A 30 -27.95 4.57 -6.19
CA HIS A 30 -26.71 3.80 -6.05
C HIS A 30 -26.84 2.63 -5.07
N GLY A 31 -27.74 2.73 -4.10
CA GLY A 31 -28.02 1.64 -3.15
C GLY A 31 -27.37 1.84 -1.78
N PRO A 32 -27.57 0.88 -0.86
CA PRO A 32 -26.92 0.92 0.44
C PRO A 32 -25.40 0.72 0.33
N THR A 33 -24.69 1.18 1.35
CA THR A 33 -23.27 0.90 1.52
C THR A 33 -23.06 -0.58 1.80
N THR A 34 -22.09 -1.19 1.12
CA THR A 34 -21.73 -2.60 1.33
C THR A 34 -20.30 -2.73 1.83
N LEU A 35 -20.09 -3.52 2.89
CA LEU A 35 -18.76 -3.91 3.34
C LEU A 35 -18.23 -5.05 2.47
N ILE A 36 -17.14 -4.80 1.75
CA ILE A 36 -16.47 -5.80 0.92
C ILE A 36 -15.33 -6.48 1.68
N SER A 37 -14.54 -5.68 2.42
CA SER A 37 -13.51 -6.17 3.34
C SER A 37 -13.41 -5.27 4.55
N GLY A 38 -13.48 -5.86 5.74
CA GLY A 38 -13.43 -5.16 7.02
C GLY A 38 -12.07 -5.18 7.71
N LEU A 39 -10.97 -5.31 6.96
CA LEU A 39 -9.62 -5.29 7.53
C LEU A 39 -9.29 -3.87 8.05
N PRO A 40 -9.13 -3.65 9.36
CA PRO A 40 -8.85 -2.33 9.90
C PRO A 40 -7.62 -1.68 9.25
N GLY A 41 -7.75 -0.41 8.88
CA GLY A 41 -6.73 0.36 8.17
C GLY A 41 -6.59 0.09 6.67
N PHE A 42 -7.33 -0.90 6.13
CA PHE A 42 -7.48 -1.18 4.69
C PHE A 42 -8.92 -1.63 4.39
N THR A 43 -9.90 -0.82 4.78
CA THR A 43 -11.32 -1.19 4.68
C THR A 43 -11.83 -0.93 3.26
N VAL A 44 -12.52 -1.91 2.66
CA VAL A 44 -13.11 -1.79 1.32
C VAL A 44 -14.63 -1.69 1.45
N LEU A 45 -15.20 -0.61 0.93
CA LEU A 45 -16.62 -0.29 0.97
C LEU A 45 -17.12 0.08 -0.43
N ASP A 46 -18.31 -0.39 -0.78
CA ASP A 46 -19.03 0.07 -1.97
C ASP A 46 -20.11 1.07 -1.58
N ASN A 47 -20.42 2.01 -2.48
CA ASN A 47 -21.45 3.03 -2.34
C ASN A 47 -21.26 3.90 -1.09
N ILE A 48 -20.19 4.70 -1.07
CA ILE A 48 -19.87 5.62 0.04
C ILE A 48 -20.06 7.06 -0.40
N TRP A 49 -20.62 7.88 0.49
CA TRP A 49 -20.82 9.31 0.27
C TRP A 49 -19.92 10.11 1.20
N TYR A 50 -19.47 11.27 0.74
CA TYR A 50 -18.68 12.21 1.54
C TYR A 50 -19.11 13.64 1.27
N ARG A 51 -19.24 14.43 2.33
CA ARG A 51 -19.47 15.88 2.26
C ARG A 51 -19.06 16.51 3.57
N ASN A 52 -18.53 17.74 3.52
CA ASN A 52 -18.20 18.52 4.71
C ASN A 52 -17.42 17.72 5.76
N ARG A 53 -16.36 17.04 5.31
CA ARG A 53 -15.46 16.26 6.16
C ARG A 53 -16.12 15.10 6.88
N THR A 54 -17.23 14.60 6.34
CA THR A 54 -18.02 13.54 6.93
C THR A 54 -18.25 12.45 5.89
N PHE A 55 -17.89 11.21 6.21
CA PHE A 55 -18.35 10.05 5.45
C PHE A 55 -19.79 9.71 5.86
N TYR A 56 -20.63 9.41 4.90
CA TYR A 56 -22.00 8.96 5.10
C TYR A 56 -22.10 7.51 4.65
N VAL A 57 -22.43 6.66 5.60
CA VAL A 57 -22.60 5.22 5.43
C VAL A 57 -24.09 4.91 5.41
N LEU A 58 -24.57 4.36 4.30
CA LEU A 58 -25.98 4.03 4.11
C LEU A 58 -26.21 2.59 4.56
N GLU A 59 -26.59 2.41 5.82
CA GLU A 59 -26.76 1.10 6.42
C GLU A 59 -28.08 0.45 6.01
N ASP A 60 -28.01 -0.81 5.61
CA ASP A 60 -29.18 -1.70 5.48
C ASP A 60 -28.99 -2.95 6.36
N GLU A 61 -28.84 -4.14 5.76
CA GLU A 61 -28.57 -5.39 6.49
C GLU A 61 -27.07 -5.67 6.67
N SER A 62 -26.20 -4.87 6.04
CA SER A 62 -24.74 -5.02 6.08
C SER A 62 -24.18 -4.66 7.46
N GLU A 63 -23.39 -5.55 8.06
CA GLU A 63 -22.66 -5.28 9.31
C GLU A 63 -21.42 -4.43 9.06
N ILE A 64 -21.58 -3.11 9.01
CA ILE A 64 -20.46 -2.19 8.83
C ILE A 64 -19.76 -1.95 10.18
N PRO A 65 -18.43 -2.17 10.29
CA PRO A 65 -17.68 -2.05 11.54
C PRO A 65 -17.86 -0.68 12.18
N GLN A 66 -17.74 -0.60 13.51
CA GLN A 66 -17.75 0.67 14.24
C GLN A 66 -16.73 1.68 13.70
N THR A 67 -17.02 2.97 13.85
CA THR A 67 -16.24 4.06 13.22
C THR A 67 -14.76 4.01 13.58
N ASP A 68 -14.42 3.65 14.82
CA ASP A 68 -13.03 3.51 15.29
C ASP A 68 -12.24 2.45 14.52
N ARG A 69 -12.92 1.44 13.97
CA ARG A 69 -12.35 0.40 13.11
C ARG A 69 -12.33 0.74 11.61
N LEU A 70 -13.05 1.79 11.20
CA LEU A 70 -13.08 2.24 9.80
C LEU A 70 -11.94 3.21 9.51
N LEU A 71 -11.83 4.27 10.32
CA LEU A 71 -10.79 5.30 10.17
C LEU A 71 -10.57 6.08 11.47
N SER A 72 -9.45 6.80 11.53
CA SER A 72 -9.17 7.79 12.55
C SER A 72 -9.86 9.11 12.22
N LEU A 73 -10.57 9.67 13.19
CA LEU A 73 -11.21 10.98 13.06
C LEU A 73 -10.27 12.09 13.52
N SER A 74 -10.29 13.19 12.79
CA SER A 74 -9.65 14.44 13.16
C SER A 74 -10.50 15.22 14.15
N GLN A 75 -9.82 15.74 15.18
CA GLN A 75 -10.41 16.63 16.17
C GLN A 75 -10.26 18.11 15.82
N SER A 76 -9.74 18.42 14.64
CA SER A 76 -9.41 19.78 14.22
C SER A 76 -10.24 20.28 13.04
N SER A 77 -9.82 21.42 12.49
CA SER A 77 -10.32 21.99 11.24
C SER A 77 -9.78 21.35 9.97
N SER A 78 -8.87 20.35 10.01
CA SER A 78 -8.41 19.60 8.83
C SER A 78 -8.64 18.09 8.99
N GLY A 79 -8.72 17.30 7.92
CA GLY A 79 -8.96 15.84 8.02
C GLY A 79 -10.42 15.44 8.13
N THR A 80 -10.73 14.15 8.10
CA THR A 80 -12.10 13.63 8.25
C THR A 80 -12.61 13.80 9.69
N GLN A 81 -13.77 14.42 9.92
CA GLN A 81 -14.31 14.72 11.25
C GLN A 81 -15.33 13.71 11.77
N SER A 82 -16.16 13.14 10.91
CA SER A 82 -17.23 12.24 11.32
C SER A 82 -17.48 11.12 10.32
N VAL A 83 -18.14 10.07 10.80
CA VAL A 83 -18.80 9.06 9.99
C VAL A 83 -20.25 9.00 10.46
N GLU A 84 -21.17 9.47 9.63
CA GLU A 84 -22.60 9.45 9.89
C GLU A 84 -23.22 8.17 9.30
N ARG A 85 -24.03 7.49 10.10
CA ARG A 85 -24.73 6.27 9.69
C ARG A 85 -26.19 6.61 9.43
N VAL A 86 -26.64 6.34 8.21
CA VAL A 86 -28.00 6.64 7.76
C VAL A 86 -28.71 5.33 7.44
N ASN A 87 -29.89 5.11 8.02
CA ASN A 87 -30.70 3.95 7.69
C ASN A 87 -31.26 4.10 6.27
N TRP A 88 -30.76 3.27 5.36
CA TRP A 88 -31.13 3.25 3.95
C TRP A 88 -32.64 3.03 3.74
N ARG A 89 -33.22 2.06 4.46
CA ARG A 89 -34.66 1.72 4.33
C ARG A 89 -35.54 2.86 4.82
N GLU A 90 -35.16 3.50 5.92
CA GLU A 90 -35.90 4.66 6.43
C GLU A 90 -35.88 5.81 5.42
N MET A 91 -34.73 6.05 4.78
CA MET A 91 -34.59 7.05 3.71
C MET A 91 -35.41 6.70 2.45
N ALA A 92 -35.46 5.42 2.08
CA ALA A 92 -36.15 4.95 0.88
C ALA A 92 -37.68 4.84 1.03
N PHE A 93 -38.20 4.60 2.25
CA PHE A 93 -39.59 4.18 2.44
C PHE A 93 -40.48 5.07 3.34
N TYR A 94 -39.97 6.10 4.03
CA TYR A 94 -40.80 6.90 4.95
C TYR A 94 -40.91 8.41 4.60
N ASP A 95 -42.15 8.88 4.46
CA ASP A 95 -42.59 10.15 5.03
C ASP A 95 -43.98 9.99 5.69
N GLY A 96 -44.16 10.63 6.83
CA GLY A 96 -45.36 10.56 7.65
C GLY A 96 -46.40 11.56 7.17
N GLU A 97 -47.44 11.07 6.50
CA GLU A 97 -48.84 11.42 6.79
C GLU A 97 -49.83 10.54 5.99
N ASP A 98 -49.47 10.00 4.81
CA ASP A 98 -50.44 9.31 3.92
C ASP A 98 -49.97 7.98 3.26
N ASN A 99 -48.87 7.35 3.71
CA ASN A 99 -48.40 6.05 3.17
C ASN A 99 -48.16 6.00 1.63
N SER A 100 -48.01 7.13 0.95
CA SER A 100 -47.67 7.19 -0.47
C SER A 100 -46.15 7.21 -0.71
N PRO A 101 -45.62 6.62 -1.80
CA PRO A 101 -44.21 6.72 -2.17
C PRO A 101 -43.78 8.18 -2.36
N LYS A 102 -42.59 8.56 -1.88
CA LYS A 102 -42.02 9.89 -2.17
C LYS A 102 -41.92 10.09 -3.68
N GLY A 103 -42.65 11.08 -4.20
CA GLY A 103 -42.10 11.88 -5.28
C GLY A 103 -40.84 12.56 -4.74
N ILE A 104 -39.69 12.20 -5.30
CA ILE A 104 -38.35 12.68 -4.93
C ILE A 104 -38.39 14.21 -4.83
N GLN A 105 -38.42 14.76 -3.62
CA GLN A 105 -38.21 16.19 -3.44
C GLN A 105 -36.71 16.45 -3.58
N ALA A 106 -36.30 16.76 -4.82
CA ALA A 106 -34.99 17.31 -5.10
C ALA A 106 -34.76 18.54 -4.21
N LYS A 107 -33.80 18.46 -3.28
CA LYS A 107 -33.21 19.67 -2.71
C LYS A 107 -32.29 20.30 -3.78
N PRO A 108 -32.24 21.64 -3.87
CA PRO A 108 -31.74 22.36 -5.05
C PRO A 108 -30.22 22.26 -5.22
N ASP A 109 -29.76 22.22 -6.47
CA ASP A 109 -28.44 22.64 -7.02
C ASP A 109 -27.15 22.39 -6.22
N VAL A 110 -27.07 21.33 -5.40
CA VAL A 110 -25.80 20.90 -4.78
C VAL A 110 -25.02 20.08 -5.80
N LYS A 111 -23.78 20.48 -6.12
CA LYS A 111 -22.92 19.74 -7.06
C LYS A 111 -22.71 18.32 -6.53
N ILE A 112 -22.80 17.32 -7.39
CA ILE A 112 -22.43 15.94 -7.08
C ILE A 112 -21.27 15.57 -7.99
N GLU A 113 -20.22 15.04 -7.39
CA GLU A 113 -19.06 14.50 -8.07
C GLU A 113 -19.03 12.99 -7.84
N GLU A 114 -19.26 12.23 -8.91
CA GLU A 114 -19.31 10.77 -8.86
C GLU A 114 -17.97 10.19 -9.29
N LEU A 115 -17.26 9.61 -8.33
CA LEU A 115 -15.99 8.92 -8.54
C LEU A 115 -16.29 7.43 -8.79
N HIS A 116 -16.58 7.12 -10.05
CA HIS A 116 -16.74 5.75 -10.53
C HIS A 116 -15.43 4.96 -10.46
N GLY A 117 -15.55 3.64 -10.38
CA GLY A 117 -14.42 2.73 -10.24
C GLY A 117 -13.90 2.60 -8.80
N ILE A 118 -12.62 2.28 -8.68
CA ILE A 118 -11.93 2.02 -7.41
C ILE A 118 -11.10 3.24 -7.02
N THR A 119 -11.40 3.81 -5.85
CA THR A 119 -10.63 4.88 -5.24
C THR A 119 -9.82 4.38 -4.06
N LEU A 120 -8.51 4.59 -4.08
CA LEU A 120 -7.66 4.48 -2.89
C LEU A 120 -7.71 5.82 -2.14
N PHE A 121 -8.13 5.83 -0.88
CA PHE A 121 -8.23 7.04 -0.08
C PHE A 121 -7.30 6.98 1.12
N PHE A 122 -6.24 7.79 1.12
CA PHE A 122 -5.25 7.83 2.17
C PHE A 122 -5.62 8.92 3.18
N ASN A 123 -6.08 8.50 4.36
CA ASN A 123 -6.63 9.39 5.40
C ASN A 123 -5.58 9.94 6.39
N ASP A 124 -4.31 9.54 6.29
CA ASP A 124 -3.25 10.06 7.17
C ASP A 124 -2.82 11.50 6.79
N GLY A 125 -2.07 12.17 7.67
CA GLY A 125 -1.40 13.45 7.36
C GLY A 125 -2.10 14.74 7.82
N TRP A 126 -3.37 14.66 8.24
CA TRP A 126 -4.11 15.83 8.71
C TRP A 126 -3.45 16.48 9.93
N ASP A 127 -3.52 17.82 10.04
CA ASP A 127 -2.79 18.66 11.00
C ASP A 127 -1.29 18.37 11.14
N GLY A 128 -0.65 17.88 10.07
CA GLY A 128 0.75 17.50 10.14
C GLY A 128 1.00 16.28 11.02
N LYS A 129 -0.04 15.48 11.32
CA LYS A 129 0.16 14.14 11.87
C LYS A 129 1.06 13.34 10.95
N TRP A 130 1.90 12.51 11.55
CA TRP A 130 2.85 11.72 10.81
C TRP A 130 2.15 10.68 9.92
N SER A 131 2.33 10.79 8.61
CA SER A 131 1.93 9.81 7.59
C SER A 131 3.11 8.92 7.18
N GLY A 132 4.31 9.53 7.12
CA GLY A 132 5.50 8.99 6.51
C GLY A 132 5.47 8.97 4.98
N TYR A 133 4.44 9.50 4.31
CA TYR A 133 4.24 9.27 2.87
C TYR A 133 5.35 9.83 1.97
N ASN A 134 6.10 10.82 2.48
CA ASN A 134 7.31 11.32 1.85
C ASN A 134 8.45 10.28 1.72
N TRP A 135 8.29 9.10 2.32
CA TRP A 135 9.19 7.97 2.15
C TRP A 135 8.56 6.91 1.27
N LEU A 136 9.33 6.44 0.27
CA LEU A 136 8.93 5.34 -0.62
C LEU A 136 8.41 4.12 0.17
N TYR A 137 9.06 3.79 1.30
CA TYR A 137 8.62 2.70 2.15
C TYR A 137 7.18 2.87 2.66
N HIS A 138 6.86 4.01 3.29
CA HIS A 138 5.55 4.17 3.93
C HIS A 138 4.42 4.39 2.92
N MET A 139 4.64 5.18 1.87
CA MET A 139 3.60 5.43 0.86
C MET A 139 3.40 4.23 -0.07
N VAL A 140 4.49 3.67 -0.60
CA VAL A 140 4.39 2.62 -1.61
C VAL A 140 4.46 1.24 -0.97
N ALA A 141 5.50 0.96 -0.19
CA ALA A 141 5.73 -0.38 0.32
C ALA A 141 4.71 -0.77 1.40
N GLU A 142 4.18 0.16 2.21
CA GLU A 142 3.11 -0.12 3.18
C GLU A 142 1.71 0.22 2.67
N ALA A 143 1.42 1.49 2.41
CA ALA A 143 0.05 1.91 2.12
C ALA A 143 -0.45 1.42 0.75
N LEU A 144 0.30 1.61 -0.33
CA LEU A 144 -0.12 1.17 -1.66
C LEU A 144 -0.08 -0.36 -1.79
N LEU A 145 1.04 -1.02 -1.45
CA LEU A 145 1.16 -2.48 -1.52
C LEU A 145 0.11 -3.19 -0.64
N GLY A 146 -0.14 -2.67 0.56
CA GLY A 146 -1.19 -3.19 1.45
C GLY A 146 -2.59 -3.03 0.86
N SER A 147 -2.89 -1.86 0.28
CA SER A 147 -4.17 -1.60 -0.40
C SER A 147 -4.39 -2.59 -1.53
N LEU A 148 -3.38 -2.75 -2.37
CA LEU A 148 -3.40 -3.66 -3.49
C LEU A 148 -3.56 -5.11 -3.00
N SER A 149 -2.82 -5.53 -1.96
CA SER A 149 -2.98 -6.86 -1.34
C SER A 149 -4.44 -7.16 -0.98
N VAL A 150 -5.11 -6.23 -0.30
CA VAL A 150 -6.53 -6.38 0.03
C VAL A 150 -7.39 -6.41 -1.23
N LEU A 151 -7.17 -5.53 -2.20
CA LEU A 151 -7.93 -5.53 -3.46
C LEU A 151 -7.78 -6.81 -4.28
N SER A 152 -6.68 -7.58 -4.13
CA SER A 152 -6.54 -8.86 -4.84
C SER A 152 -7.38 -9.96 -4.22
N SER A 153 -7.76 -9.80 -2.96
CA SER A 153 -8.50 -10.80 -2.19
C SER A 153 -10.02 -10.64 -2.26
N VAL A 154 -10.50 -9.50 -2.77
CA VAL A 154 -11.93 -9.16 -2.79
C VAL A 154 -12.59 -9.37 -4.16
N PRO A 155 -13.92 -9.60 -4.21
CA PRO A 155 -14.65 -9.72 -5.45
C PRO A 155 -14.54 -8.49 -6.36
N PRO A 156 -14.76 -8.64 -7.68
CA PRO A 156 -14.73 -7.51 -8.58
C PRO A 156 -15.78 -6.44 -8.33
N LEU A 157 -15.53 -5.25 -8.88
CA LEU A 157 -16.55 -4.21 -8.91
C LEU A 157 -17.72 -4.69 -9.80
N PRO A 158 -18.97 -4.66 -9.33
CA PRO A 158 -20.09 -5.21 -10.10
C PRO A 158 -20.29 -4.58 -11.49
N THR A 159 -20.02 -3.28 -11.63
CA THR A 159 -20.11 -2.54 -12.91
C THR A 159 -19.03 -2.95 -13.91
N SER A 160 -17.83 -3.33 -13.44
CA SER A 160 -16.79 -3.78 -14.34
C SER A 160 -17.11 -5.14 -14.97
N ILE A 161 -17.83 -6.03 -14.25
CA ILE A 161 -18.37 -7.29 -14.78
C ILE A 161 -19.38 -7.04 -15.93
N GLN A 162 -20.19 -5.99 -15.84
CA GLN A 162 -21.15 -5.64 -16.90
C GLN A 162 -20.44 -5.16 -18.17
N SER A 163 -19.35 -4.40 -18.03
CA SER A 163 -18.51 -3.98 -19.16
C SER A 163 -17.75 -5.15 -19.81
N GLN A 164 -17.37 -6.17 -19.03
CA GLN A 164 -16.61 -7.32 -19.52
C GLN A 164 -17.43 -8.32 -20.34
N ARG A 165 -18.77 -8.28 -20.32
CA ARG A 165 -19.61 -9.14 -21.19
C ARG A 165 -19.45 -8.84 -22.69
N GLN A 166 -18.69 -7.81 -23.08
CA GLN A 166 -18.37 -7.51 -24.48
C GLN A 166 -16.96 -7.95 -24.93
N ASP A 167 -16.02 -8.29 -24.04
CA ASP A 167 -14.60 -8.50 -24.41
C ASP A 167 -13.92 -9.74 -23.76
N GLN A 168 -14.65 -10.85 -23.58
CA GLN A 168 -14.13 -12.06 -22.91
C GLN A 168 -13.24 -13.01 -23.76
N ASN A 169 -12.60 -12.57 -24.85
CA ASN A 169 -11.78 -13.49 -25.68
C ASN A 169 -10.25 -13.28 -25.65
N GLN A 170 -9.72 -12.25 -24.97
CA GLN A 170 -8.26 -12.02 -24.93
C GLN A 170 -7.60 -12.26 -23.57
N ALA A 171 -8.28 -12.01 -22.44
CA ALA A 171 -7.66 -12.09 -21.11
C ALA A 171 -7.36 -13.52 -20.61
N MET A 172 -8.05 -14.55 -21.13
CA MET A 172 -7.90 -15.94 -20.64
C MET A 172 -6.65 -16.69 -21.15
N ARG A 173 -5.87 -16.15 -22.09
CA ARG A 173 -4.77 -16.91 -22.73
C ARG A 173 -3.41 -16.83 -22.04
N GLN A 174 -3.23 -16.03 -20.99
CA GLN A 174 -1.92 -15.89 -20.34
C GLN A 174 -1.88 -16.14 -18.83
N GLY A 175 -3.01 -16.33 -18.13
CA GLY A 175 -2.99 -16.70 -16.71
C GLY A 175 -2.56 -15.58 -15.75
N TRP A 176 -2.71 -14.32 -16.15
CA TRP A 176 -2.45 -13.13 -15.34
C TRP A 176 -3.73 -12.31 -15.29
N VAL A 177 -4.27 -11.96 -14.11
CA VAL A 177 -4.31 -10.61 -13.50
C VAL A 177 -5.07 -10.67 -12.16
N THR A 178 -4.69 -9.85 -11.17
CA THR A 178 -5.62 -9.25 -10.18
C THR A 178 -5.18 -7.82 -9.89
N TYR A 179 -6.06 -6.81 -9.91
CA TYR A 179 -6.82 -6.38 -8.71
C TYR A 179 -8.30 -6.09 -8.95
N GLY A 180 -9.12 -6.22 -7.90
CA GLY A 180 -10.55 -5.95 -7.94
C GLY A 180 -11.30 -6.85 -8.92
N GLY A 181 -10.91 -8.12 -9.01
CA GLY A 181 -11.52 -9.22 -9.78
C GLY A 181 -11.68 -9.07 -11.30
N ASP A 182 -11.47 -7.88 -11.85
CA ASP A 182 -11.51 -7.59 -13.29
C ASP A 182 -10.10 -7.42 -13.91
N GLY A 183 -9.07 -7.35 -13.06
CA GLY A 183 -7.68 -7.26 -13.45
C GLY A 183 -7.19 -5.85 -13.76
N ARG A 184 -7.87 -4.80 -13.29
CA ARG A 184 -7.44 -3.41 -13.53
C ARG A 184 -6.73 -2.83 -12.32
N LEU A 185 -5.87 -1.84 -12.57
CA LEU A 185 -5.36 -1.00 -11.48
C LEU A 185 -6.51 -0.18 -10.91
N PRO A 186 -6.43 0.24 -9.63
CA PRO A 186 -7.37 1.21 -9.10
C PRO A 186 -7.38 2.47 -9.97
N ASP A 187 -8.55 3.02 -10.20
CA ASP A 187 -8.73 4.15 -11.13
C ASP A 187 -8.06 5.42 -10.61
N ARG A 188 -8.00 5.61 -9.29
CA ARG A 188 -7.48 6.84 -8.68
C ARG A 188 -6.90 6.66 -7.29
N LEU A 189 -6.02 7.59 -6.94
CA LEU A 189 -5.45 7.76 -5.60
C LEU A 189 -5.81 9.15 -5.07
N VAL A 190 -6.37 9.19 -3.87
CA VAL A 190 -6.61 10.42 -3.11
C VAL A 190 -5.63 10.48 -1.95
N ILE A 191 -4.74 11.46 -1.97
CA ILE A 191 -3.92 11.83 -0.82
C ILE A 191 -4.59 13.05 -0.19
N ALA A 192 -5.41 12.81 0.83
CA ALA A 192 -6.38 13.81 1.23
C ALA A 192 -5.76 14.97 2.03
N TRP A 193 -4.72 14.72 2.82
CA TRP A 193 -4.34 15.66 3.89
C TRP A 193 -2.86 15.98 4.04
N ASP A 194 -1.96 15.14 3.51
CA ASP A 194 -0.52 15.33 3.67
C ASP A 194 0.08 16.20 2.56
N TYR A 195 0.22 17.50 2.79
CA TYR A 195 0.81 18.44 1.82
C TYR A 195 2.32 18.24 1.58
N ASN A 196 2.98 17.35 2.32
CA ASN A 196 4.41 17.07 2.14
C ASN A 196 4.65 15.63 1.70
N TRP A 197 3.62 14.91 1.24
CA TRP A 197 3.67 13.48 0.93
C TRP A 197 4.70 13.11 -0.14
N ASP A 198 5.16 14.05 -0.96
CA ASP A 198 6.14 13.84 -2.02
C ASP A 198 7.50 14.51 -1.75
N ALA A 199 7.61 15.25 -0.64
CA ALA A 199 8.69 16.20 -0.39
C ALA A 199 10.10 15.57 -0.29
N ARG A 200 10.23 14.25 -0.13
CA ARG A 200 11.52 13.56 -0.01
C ARG A 200 11.86 12.78 -1.27
N HIS A 201 12.85 13.28 -2.01
CA HIS A 201 13.42 12.67 -3.22
C HIS A 201 12.43 12.44 -4.39
N GLY A 202 11.13 12.70 -4.22
CA GLY A 202 10.10 12.61 -5.25
C GLY A 202 9.77 11.20 -5.73
N LEU A 203 10.25 10.15 -5.06
CA LEU A 203 9.97 8.75 -5.45
C LEU A 203 8.49 8.35 -5.24
N PRO A 204 7.83 8.67 -4.11
CA PRO A 204 6.40 8.42 -3.95
C PRO A 204 5.56 9.04 -5.08
N ARG A 205 5.86 10.29 -5.45
CA ARG A 205 5.19 10.99 -6.54
C ARG A 205 5.41 10.34 -7.90
N ALA A 206 6.65 10.01 -8.25
CA ALA A 206 6.95 9.31 -9.50
C ALA A 206 6.19 7.98 -9.63
N VAL A 207 6.00 7.25 -8.53
CA VAL A 207 5.19 6.02 -8.54
C VAL A 207 3.71 6.36 -8.74
N ALA A 208 3.17 7.34 -8.03
CA ALA A 208 1.77 7.72 -8.16
C ALA A 208 1.43 8.24 -9.57
N GLU A 209 2.24 9.15 -10.12
CA GLU A 209 2.08 9.68 -11.48
C GLU A 209 2.12 8.55 -12.54
N ALA A 210 3.03 7.59 -12.38
CA ALA A 210 3.14 6.47 -13.31
C ALA A 210 1.93 5.51 -13.27
N LEU A 211 1.27 5.38 -12.12
CA LEU A 211 0.15 4.45 -11.94
C LEU A 211 -1.21 5.07 -12.23
N PHE A 212 -1.41 6.33 -11.87
CA PHE A 212 -2.72 6.99 -11.92
C PHE A 212 -2.77 8.10 -12.98
N GLY A 213 -1.63 8.65 -13.37
CA GLY A 213 -1.55 9.89 -14.16
C GLY A 213 -2.03 11.11 -13.37
N ASP A 214 -1.77 12.30 -13.91
CA ASP A 214 -2.09 13.56 -13.23
C ASP A 214 -3.60 13.72 -12.97
N ASP A 215 -4.45 13.32 -13.93
CA ASP A 215 -5.91 13.48 -13.84
C ASP A 215 -6.59 12.56 -12.79
N ASN A 216 -5.90 11.51 -12.31
CA ASN A 216 -6.46 10.60 -11.30
C ASN A 216 -5.64 10.55 -10.00
N LEU A 217 -4.67 11.46 -9.84
CA LEU A 217 -3.95 11.68 -8.60
C LEU A 217 -4.51 12.92 -7.91
N ILE A 218 -5.46 12.72 -7.00
CA ILE A 218 -6.11 13.82 -6.29
C ILE A 218 -5.27 14.17 -5.06
N GLU A 219 -4.57 15.29 -5.14
CA GLU A 219 -3.66 15.79 -4.11
C GLU A 219 -4.39 16.61 -3.03
N PRO A 220 -3.76 16.92 -1.87
CA PRO A 220 -4.45 17.57 -0.76
C PRO A 220 -5.10 18.93 -1.11
N GLU A 221 -4.45 19.72 -1.98
CA GLU A 221 -5.01 20.99 -2.45
C GLU A 221 -6.26 20.77 -3.31
N GLU A 222 -6.18 19.86 -4.28
CA GLU A 222 -7.31 19.51 -5.15
C GLU A 222 -8.45 18.90 -4.35
N TRP A 223 -8.16 17.95 -3.46
CA TRP A 223 -9.14 17.35 -2.56
C TRP A 223 -9.86 18.42 -1.71
N THR A 224 -9.10 19.39 -1.18
CA THR A 224 -9.67 20.51 -0.41
C THR A 224 -10.54 21.41 -1.27
N GLN A 225 -10.18 21.66 -2.53
CA GLN A 225 -11.00 22.45 -3.46
C GLN A 225 -12.28 21.69 -3.85
N MET A 226 -12.15 20.40 -4.18
CA MET A 226 -13.25 19.51 -4.57
C MET A 226 -14.30 19.39 -3.46
N THR A 227 -13.85 19.38 -2.20
CA THR A 227 -14.70 19.23 -1.01
C THR A 227 -15.04 20.53 -0.28
N GLY A 228 -14.44 21.65 -0.66
CA GLY A 228 -14.63 22.96 -0.02
C GLY A 228 -15.81 23.76 -0.58
N GLN A 229 -16.25 23.45 -1.79
CA GLN A 229 -17.54 23.89 -2.32
C GLN A 229 -18.62 22.95 -1.80
N ASP A 230 -19.86 23.44 -1.60
CA ASP A 230 -20.96 22.62 -1.10
C ASP A 230 -21.31 21.49 -2.09
N THR A 231 -20.50 20.43 -2.05
CA THR A 231 -20.40 19.38 -3.07
C THR A 231 -20.46 18.03 -2.37
N TRP A 232 -21.29 17.14 -2.91
CA TRP A 232 -21.28 15.73 -2.55
C TRP A 232 -20.26 14.98 -3.37
N ILE A 233 -19.45 14.16 -2.71
CA ILE A 233 -18.58 13.19 -3.37
C ILE A 233 -19.19 11.82 -3.19
N TYR A 234 -19.39 11.10 -4.27
CA TYR A 234 -19.79 9.70 -4.28
C TYR A 234 -18.59 8.84 -4.68
N PHE A 235 -18.35 7.76 -3.95
CA PHE A 235 -17.39 6.73 -4.30
C PHE A 235 -18.13 5.44 -4.62
N GLU A 236 -17.90 4.91 -5.82
CA GLU A 236 -18.46 3.61 -6.21
C GLU A 236 -17.82 2.47 -5.41
N ARG A 237 -16.48 2.40 -5.39
CA ARG A 237 -15.72 1.60 -4.42
C ARG A 237 -14.60 2.42 -3.80
N LEU A 238 -14.55 2.41 -2.49
CA LEU A 238 -13.57 3.11 -1.67
C LEU A 238 -12.74 2.09 -0.89
N LEU A 239 -11.42 2.13 -1.06
CA LEU A 239 -10.49 1.52 -0.11
C LEU A 239 -9.94 2.62 0.80
N LEU A 240 -10.36 2.60 2.06
CA LEU A 240 -9.88 3.50 3.10
C LEU A 240 -8.57 2.98 3.71
N VAL A 241 -7.51 3.76 3.55
CA VAL A 241 -6.22 3.54 4.21
C VAL A 241 -6.10 4.46 5.42
N ASP A 242 -5.86 3.87 6.59
CA ASP A 242 -5.68 4.61 7.84
C ASP A 242 -4.69 3.87 8.77
N ARG A 243 -3.49 4.45 8.93
CA ARG A 243 -2.40 3.82 9.68
C ARG A 243 -2.73 3.63 11.15
N ASP A 244 -3.31 4.64 11.77
CA ASP A 244 -3.65 4.62 13.19
C ASP A 244 -4.67 3.51 13.50
N THR A 245 -5.67 3.35 12.62
CA THR A 245 -6.66 2.28 12.69
C THR A 245 -6.03 0.90 12.53
N ALA A 246 -5.09 0.71 11.60
CA ALA A 246 -4.35 -0.54 11.47
C ALA A 246 -3.62 -0.91 12.77
N HIS A 247 -2.85 0.02 13.36
CA HIS A 247 -2.10 -0.26 14.59
C HIS A 247 -2.99 -0.51 15.81
N ARG A 248 -4.14 0.17 15.92
CA ARG A 248 -5.07 -0.01 17.04
C ARG A 248 -5.82 -1.34 17.01
N HIS A 249 -6.11 -1.87 15.82
CA HIS A 249 -7.09 -2.95 15.67
C HIS A 249 -6.56 -4.23 15.03
N ASN A 250 -5.33 -4.24 14.52
CA ASN A 250 -4.71 -5.44 13.96
C ASN A 250 -3.61 -6.01 14.88
N PRO A 251 -3.70 -7.29 15.28
CA PRO A 251 -2.72 -7.91 16.16
C PRO A 251 -1.30 -7.93 15.59
N LEU A 252 -1.13 -8.22 14.29
CA LEU A 252 0.22 -8.28 13.70
C LEU A 252 0.77 -6.87 13.49
N SER A 253 -0.06 -5.92 13.08
CA SER A 253 0.36 -4.52 12.99
C SER A 253 0.83 -3.96 14.33
N HIS A 254 0.20 -4.35 15.43
CA HIS A 254 0.64 -4.00 16.78
C HIS A 254 1.93 -4.75 17.18
N GLN A 255 2.00 -6.06 16.93
CA GLN A 255 3.17 -6.88 17.27
C GLN A 255 4.44 -6.41 16.54
N TRP A 256 4.29 -6.07 15.26
CA TRP A 256 5.40 -5.74 14.38
C TRP A 256 5.68 -4.24 14.27
N PHE A 257 4.76 -3.40 14.74
CA PHE A 257 4.75 -1.95 14.48
C PHE A 257 4.74 -1.63 12.97
N LYS A 258 3.93 -2.37 12.20
CA LYS A 258 3.81 -2.23 10.73
C LYS A 258 2.37 -2.35 10.26
N MET A 259 1.81 -1.28 9.68
CA MET A 259 0.38 -1.21 9.38
C MET A 259 -0.11 -2.28 8.39
N ALA A 260 0.74 -2.70 7.47
CA ALA A 260 0.33 -3.49 6.30
C ALA A 260 0.56 -5.01 6.45
N VAL A 261 1.13 -5.49 7.56
CA VAL A 261 1.48 -6.92 7.71
C VAL A 261 0.24 -7.80 7.59
N ASP A 262 -0.87 -7.44 8.24
CA ASP A 262 -2.14 -8.18 8.12
C ASP A 262 -2.72 -8.11 6.69
N ALA A 263 -2.51 -6.98 5.99
CA ALA A 263 -2.97 -6.79 4.61
C ALA A 263 -2.20 -7.66 3.62
N TYR A 264 -0.89 -7.84 3.80
CA TYR A 264 -0.10 -8.73 2.92
C TYR A 264 -0.57 -10.18 2.99
N LEU A 265 -1.05 -10.63 4.15
CA LEU A 265 -1.47 -12.03 4.35
C LEU A 265 -2.76 -12.40 3.61
N VAL A 266 -3.56 -11.42 3.16
CA VAL A 266 -4.78 -11.71 2.40
C VAL A 266 -4.52 -11.85 0.90
N ALA A 267 -3.35 -11.45 0.40
CA ALA A 267 -2.97 -11.66 -1.00
C ALA A 267 -2.78 -13.16 -1.28
N SER A 268 -3.48 -13.68 -2.29
CA SER A 268 -3.46 -15.13 -2.59
C SER A 268 -2.20 -15.59 -3.33
N SER A 269 -1.44 -14.65 -3.91
CA SER A 269 -0.23 -14.94 -4.68
C SER A 269 0.67 -13.72 -4.71
N PRO A 270 2.02 -13.88 -4.64
CA PRO A 270 2.98 -12.79 -4.87
C PRO A 270 2.84 -12.07 -6.21
N SER A 271 2.26 -12.74 -7.22
CA SER A 271 2.01 -12.14 -8.53
C SER A 271 0.91 -11.07 -8.51
N PHE A 272 0.21 -10.87 -7.38
CA PHE A 272 -0.75 -9.78 -7.23
C PHE A 272 -0.14 -8.44 -7.64
N PHE A 273 1.12 -8.16 -7.28
CA PHE A 273 1.78 -6.87 -7.54
C PHE A 273 2.31 -6.70 -8.97
N PHE A 274 2.32 -7.76 -9.78
CA PHE A 274 2.84 -7.71 -11.15
C PHE A 274 2.23 -6.58 -12.02
N PRO A 275 0.89 -6.35 -12.04
CA PRO A 275 0.30 -5.30 -12.88
C PRO A 275 0.78 -3.90 -12.48
N THR A 276 0.94 -3.65 -11.17
CA THR A 276 1.45 -2.38 -10.65
C THR A 276 2.91 -2.18 -11.06
N ARG A 277 3.75 -3.21 -10.89
CA ARG A 277 5.15 -3.15 -11.35
C ARG A 277 5.21 -2.92 -12.86
N HIS A 278 4.41 -3.66 -13.63
CA HIS A 278 4.39 -3.55 -15.09
C HIS A 278 3.96 -2.16 -15.56
N ALA A 279 2.94 -1.56 -14.95
CA ALA A 279 2.49 -0.22 -15.28
C ALA A 279 3.56 0.84 -15.00
N LEU A 280 4.18 0.81 -13.82
CA LEU A 280 5.29 1.69 -13.48
C LEU A 280 6.45 1.55 -14.47
N LEU A 281 6.93 0.32 -14.71
CA LEU A 281 8.07 0.10 -15.59
C LEU A 281 7.74 0.52 -17.02
N SER A 282 6.54 0.21 -17.52
CA SER A 282 6.11 0.59 -18.87
C SER A 282 5.98 2.10 -19.04
N HIS A 283 5.51 2.82 -18.02
CA HIS A 283 5.47 4.28 -18.04
C HIS A 283 6.86 4.90 -18.28
N TYR A 284 7.91 4.27 -17.76
CA TYR A 284 9.29 4.71 -17.93
C TYR A 284 10.03 4.03 -19.12
N ASP A 285 9.32 3.32 -20.00
CA ASP A 285 9.89 2.52 -21.09
C ASP A 285 10.90 1.45 -20.64
N ILE A 286 10.70 0.89 -19.44
CA ILE A 286 11.56 -0.15 -18.86
C ILE A 286 10.92 -1.53 -19.13
N PRO A 287 11.67 -2.51 -19.66
CA PRO A 287 11.16 -3.86 -19.84
C PRO A 287 10.78 -4.50 -18.51
N THR A 288 9.62 -5.17 -18.48
CA THR A 288 9.22 -5.99 -17.34
C THR A 288 9.76 -7.41 -17.49
N TYR A 289 10.31 -7.96 -16.40
CA TYR A 289 10.86 -9.32 -16.37
C TYR A 289 10.09 -10.20 -15.38
N THR A 290 10.11 -11.51 -15.62
CA THR A 290 9.55 -12.53 -14.73
C THR A 290 10.55 -13.66 -14.51
N ARG A 291 10.45 -14.32 -13.35
CA ARG A 291 11.25 -15.50 -13.01
C ARG A 291 10.45 -16.77 -13.31
N SER A 292 11.16 -17.83 -13.70
CA SER A 292 10.57 -19.15 -13.87
C SER A 292 10.21 -19.80 -12.53
N ALA A 293 11.02 -19.57 -11.50
CA ALA A 293 10.75 -19.98 -10.13
C ALA A 293 11.47 -19.06 -9.13
N PRO A 294 10.98 -18.95 -7.88
CA PRO A 294 11.69 -18.25 -6.81
C PRO A 294 13.11 -18.77 -6.62
N GLY A 295 14.05 -17.87 -6.33
CA GLY A 295 15.48 -18.16 -6.12
C GLY A 295 16.27 -18.44 -7.40
N LEU A 296 15.63 -18.57 -8.58
CA LEU A 296 16.33 -18.72 -9.85
C LEU A 296 16.62 -17.37 -10.49
N ARG A 297 17.71 -17.27 -11.27
CA ARG A 297 18.02 -16.09 -12.09
C ARG A 297 17.00 -15.85 -13.20
N LEU A 298 16.95 -14.63 -13.73
CA LEU A 298 16.17 -14.35 -14.94
C LEU A 298 16.64 -15.18 -16.15
N SER A 299 15.68 -15.69 -16.92
CA SER A 299 15.94 -16.57 -18.06
C SER A 299 16.83 -15.91 -19.10
N GLY A 300 17.87 -16.62 -19.53
CA GLY A 300 18.81 -16.12 -20.55
C GLY A 300 19.81 -15.05 -20.07
N ARG A 301 19.80 -14.67 -18.79
CA ARG A 301 20.66 -13.62 -18.22
C ARG A 301 21.55 -14.18 -17.12
N LYS A 302 22.74 -13.62 -16.90
CA LYS A 302 23.53 -13.94 -15.71
C LYS A 302 22.83 -13.37 -14.47
N PRO A 303 23.02 -13.98 -13.28
CA PRO A 303 22.59 -13.37 -12.04
C PRO A 303 23.09 -11.92 -11.94
N LYS A 304 22.23 -10.99 -11.55
CA LYS A 304 22.50 -9.58 -11.30
C LYS A 304 22.41 -9.31 -9.81
N ILE A 305 23.50 -8.82 -9.24
CA ILE A 305 23.57 -8.33 -7.86
C ILE A 305 23.51 -6.81 -7.90
N VAL A 306 22.56 -6.22 -7.19
CA VAL A 306 22.52 -4.78 -6.91
C VAL A 306 22.92 -4.58 -5.46
N TYR A 307 24.10 -4.02 -5.23
CA TYR A 307 24.55 -3.61 -3.91
C TYR A 307 24.20 -2.14 -3.69
N VAL A 308 23.30 -1.87 -2.74
CA VAL A 308 22.88 -0.53 -2.35
C VAL A 308 23.96 0.07 -1.44
N ASP A 309 24.83 0.90 -2.03
CA ASP A 309 25.86 1.64 -1.33
C ASP A 309 25.22 2.75 -0.49
N ARG A 310 25.61 2.82 0.78
CA ARG A 310 25.12 3.80 1.76
C ARG A 310 26.22 4.67 2.38
N GLN A 311 27.44 4.67 1.84
CA GLN A 311 28.59 5.36 2.40
C GLN A 311 28.43 6.88 2.48
N ARG A 312 27.47 7.46 1.74
CA ARG A 312 27.09 8.88 1.80
C ARG A 312 26.04 9.20 2.86
N THR A 313 25.53 8.20 3.57
CA THR A 313 24.55 8.36 4.63
C THR A 313 25.16 8.08 6.01
N GLU A 314 24.41 8.29 7.08
CA GLU A 314 24.86 8.00 8.45
C GLU A 314 24.99 6.48 8.71
N ARG A 315 24.14 5.68 8.06
CA ARG A 315 24.15 4.21 8.14
C ARG A 315 25.13 3.65 7.12
N LYS A 316 26.34 3.35 7.56
CA LYS A 316 27.42 2.92 6.66
C LYS A 316 28.42 1.97 7.31
N PHE A 317 29.22 1.32 6.47
CA PHE A 317 30.36 0.55 6.91
C PHE A 317 31.55 1.46 7.25
N ASP A 318 32.48 0.91 8.03
CA ASP A 318 33.85 1.40 8.00
C ASP A 318 34.40 1.39 6.56
N MET A 319 35.26 2.35 6.23
CA MET A 319 35.71 2.53 4.85
C MET A 319 36.57 1.37 4.34
N GLU A 320 37.36 0.73 5.21
CA GLU A 320 38.18 -0.40 4.80
C GLU A 320 37.30 -1.65 4.58
N VAL A 321 36.30 -1.86 5.45
CA VAL A 321 35.28 -2.92 5.28
C VAL A 321 34.56 -2.74 3.93
N HIS A 322 34.13 -1.52 3.61
CA HIS A 322 33.46 -1.22 2.35
C HIS A 322 34.34 -1.52 1.12
N LYS A 323 35.59 -1.06 1.13
CA LYS A 323 36.55 -1.31 0.03
C LYS A 323 36.81 -2.80 -0.17
N GLN A 324 36.90 -3.54 0.93
CA GLN A 324 37.07 -5.00 0.86
C GLN A 324 35.82 -5.67 0.28
N LEU A 325 34.62 -5.24 0.66
CA LEU A 325 33.37 -5.74 0.10
C LEU A 325 33.30 -5.50 -1.42
N LEU A 326 33.51 -4.27 -1.88
CA LEU A 326 33.51 -3.95 -3.32
C LEU A 326 34.55 -4.77 -4.09
N LYS A 327 35.77 -4.91 -3.53
CA LYS A 327 36.81 -5.74 -4.12
C LYS A 327 36.39 -7.21 -4.26
N LYS A 328 35.65 -7.74 -3.29
CA LYS A 328 35.17 -9.12 -3.27
C LYS A 328 34.01 -9.35 -4.22
N LEU A 329 33.02 -8.45 -4.25
CA LEU A 329 31.93 -8.49 -5.22
C LEU A 329 32.45 -8.36 -6.66
N LYS A 330 33.42 -7.47 -6.91
CA LYS A 330 34.06 -7.34 -8.23
C LYS A 330 34.73 -8.64 -8.69
N LYS A 331 35.29 -9.45 -7.79
CA LYS A 331 35.85 -10.77 -8.16
C LYS A 331 34.79 -11.74 -8.67
N ILE A 332 33.56 -11.68 -8.16
CA ILE A 332 32.43 -12.48 -8.66
C ILE A 332 32.12 -12.11 -10.12
N GLU A 333 32.16 -10.82 -10.43
CA GLU A 333 31.97 -10.29 -11.78
C GLU A 333 33.15 -10.62 -12.72
N GLU A 334 34.39 -10.46 -12.27
CA GLU A 334 35.60 -10.84 -13.01
C GLU A 334 35.63 -12.35 -13.32
N ALA A 335 35.12 -13.17 -12.39
CA ALA A 335 34.90 -14.60 -12.59
C ALA A 335 33.70 -14.92 -13.51
N LYS A 336 33.02 -13.91 -14.05
CA LYS A 336 31.89 -14.00 -14.97
C LYS A 336 30.66 -14.72 -14.40
N LYS A 337 30.57 -14.86 -13.07
CA LYS A 337 29.47 -15.57 -12.39
C LYS A 337 28.19 -14.72 -12.31
N ALA A 338 28.34 -13.43 -12.06
CA ALA A 338 27.24 -12.47 -11.96
C ALA A 338 27.62 -11.13 -12.61
N VAL A 339 26.62 -10.28 -12.86
CA VAL A 339 26.79 -8.84 -13.08
C VAL A 339 26.64 -8.17 -11.72
N VAL A 340 27.54 -7.24 -11.37
CA VAL A 340 27.51 -6.57 -10.07
C VAL A 340 27.35 -5.07 -10.28
N VAL A 341 26.36 -4.49 -9.63
CA VAL A 341 26.10 -3.05 -9.64
C VAL A 341 26.36 -2.48 -8.26
N ASP A 342 27.24 -1.49 -8.20
CA ASP A 342 27.48 -0.64 -7.03
C ASP A 342 26.55 0.58 -7.13
N ALA A 343 25.50 0.59 -6.33
CA ALA A 343 24.36 1.49 -6.47
C ALA A 343 24.35 2.58 -5.39
N VAL A 344 24.87 3.75 -5.73
CA VAL A 344 24.68 4.98 -4.94
C VAL A 344 23.41 5.66 -5.42
N LEU A 345 22.28 5.37 -4.77
CA LEU A 345 20.95 5.79 -5.25
C LEU A 345 20.78 7.31 -5.32
N GLU A 346 21.48 8.07 -4.47
CA GLU A 346 21.45 9.53 -4.47
C GLU A 346 22.04 10.17 -5.73
N ASP A 347 22.80 9.42 -6.54
CA ASP A 347 23.35 9.88 -7.82
C ASP A 347 22.45 9.60 -9.02
N LEU A 348 21.36 8.87 -8.82
CA LEU A 348 20.56 8.32 -9.91
C LEU A 348 19.22 9.05 -10.06
N GLU A 349 18.85 9.30 -11.30
CA GLU A 349 17.50 9.71 -11.63
C GLU A 349 16.49 8.59 -11.34
N LYS A 350 15.22 8.95 -11.16
CA LYS A 350 14.18 8.00 -10.73
C LYS A 350 14.02 6.82 -11.70
N LYS A 351 14.03 7.11 -13.00
CA LYS A 351 14.02 6.08 -14.06
C LYS A 351 15.21 5.13 -13.94
N GLU A 352 16.42 5.66 -13.70
CA GLU A 352 17.62 4.84 -13.56
C GLU A 352 17.55 3.94 -12.32
N GLN A 353 16.98 4.44 -11.22
CA GLN A 353 16.69 3.63 -10.04
C GLN A 353 15.71 2.49 -10.40
N PHE A 354 14.56 2.79 -11.01
CA PHE A 354 13.59 1.75 -11.39
C PHE A 354 14.19 0.71 -12.35
N GLU A 355 14.93 1.15 -13.37
CA GLU A 355 15.57 0.27 -14.34
C GLU A 355 16.62 -0.63 -13.69
N MET A 356 17.42 -0.08 -12.77
CA MET A 356 18.45 -0.82 -12.06
C MET A 356 17.90 -2.01 -11.27
N PHE A 357 16.74 -1.88 -10.64
CA PHE A 357 16.14 -2.95 -9.86
C PHE A 357 15.23 -3.88 -10.68
N SER A 358 14.75 -3.42 -11.85
CA SER A 358 13.80 -4.15 -12.72
C SER A 358 14.25 -5.54 -13.18
N ASP A 359 15.57 -5.79 -13.23
CA ASP A 359 16.16 -7.07 -13.60
C ASP A 359 17.15 -7.61 -12.55
N ALA A 360 17.08 -7.12 -11.31
CA ALA A 360 17.92 -7.61 -10.20
C ALA A 360 17.51 -9.01 -9.77
N ASP A 361 18.48 -9.88 -9.45
CA ASP A 361 18.28 -11.22 -8.88
C ASP A 361 18.58 -11.26 -7.38
N ILE A 362 19.57 -10.49 -6.95
CA ILE A 362 19.94 -10.29 -5.55
C ILE A 362 20.05 -8.80 -5.27
N ILE A 363 19.36 -8.31 -4.25
CA ILE A 363 19.58 -6.97 -3.70
C ILE A 363 20.31 -7.12 -2.37
N ILE A 364 21.42 -6.40 -2.21
CA ILE A 364 22.23 -6.39 -1.00
C ILE A 364 22.24 -4.96 -0.45
N GLY A 365 22.02 -4.78 0.85
CA GLY A 365 22.16 -3.46 1.44
C GLY A 365 22.14 -3.46 2.95
N ILE A 366 22.74 -2.45 3.55
CA ILE A 366 22.47 -2.10 4.94
C ILE A 366 21.01 -1.69 5.08
N HIS A 367 20.35 -2.10 6.17
CA HIS A 367 18.98 -1.72 6.52
C HIS A 367 18.67 -0.24 6.24
N GLY A 368 17.67 0.01 5.40
CA GLY A 368 17.17 1.36 5.10
C GLY A 368 16.42 1.47 3.77
N ASN A 369 15.82 2.64 3.55
CA ASN A 369 14.82 2.88 2.48
C ASN A 369 15.26 2.51 1.06
N GLY A 370 16.57 2.34 0.81
CA GLY A 370 17.05 1.82 -0.46
C GLY A 370 16.56 0.40 -0.75
N LEU A 371 16.33 -0.42 0.28
CA LEU A 371 15.80 -1.78 0.15
C LEU A 371 14.32 -1.82 -0.31
N SER A 372 13.57 -0.71 -0.16
CA SER A 372 12.20 -0.62 -0.71
C SER A 372 12.14 -0.81 -2.23
N HIS A 373 13.27 -0.65 -2.93
CA HIS A 373 13.33 -0.91 -4.37
C HIS A 373 13.14 -2.39 -4.74
N GLU A 374 13.06 -3.30 -3.76
CA GLU A 374 12.59 -4.67 -3.99
C GLU A 374 11.22 -4.72 -4.68
N LEU A 375 10.37 -3.70 -4.50
CA LEU A 375 9.10 -3.55 -5.21
C LEU A 375 9.25 -3.69 -6.73
N TRP A 376 10.38 -3.23 -7.28
CA TRP A 376 10.66 -3.18 -8.71
C TRP A 376 11.38 -4.43 -9.20
N MET A 377 11.87 -5.26 -8.27
CA MET A 377 12.47 -6.54 -8.58
C MET A 377 11.39 -7.55 -9.00
N PRO A 378 11.64 -8.40 -10.02
CA PRO A 378 10.74 -9.51 -10.35
C PRO A 378 10.51 -10.43 -9.14
N GLU A 379 9.27 -10.92 -8.95
CA GLU A 379 8.88 -11.79 -7.84
C GLU A 379 9.85 -12.96 -7.69
N GLY A 380 10.14 -13.36 -6.45
CA GLY A 380 11.02 -14.50 -6.20
C GLY A 380 12.53 -14.23 -6.22
N GLY A 381 12.99 -12.98 -6.28
CA GLY A 381 14.40 -12.65 -6.04
C GLY A 381 14.85 -12.82 -4.58
N ILE A 382 16.09 -12.43 -4.28
CA ILE A 382 16.68 -12.55 -2.94
C ILE A 382 17.08 -11.17 -2.40
N ILE A 383 16.67 -10.86 -1.17
CA ILE A 383 17.08 -9.66 -0.45
C ILE A 383 18.04 -10.08 0.66
N ILE A 384 19.22 -9.46 0.69
CA ILE A 384 20.21 -9.63 1.75
C ILE A 384 20.33 -8.32 2.50
N GLU A 385 19.63 -8.25 3.62
CA GLU A 385 19.65 -7.11 4.53
C GLU A 385 20.75 -7.26 5.58
N ILE A 386 21.61 -6.24 5.69
CA ILE A 386 22.68 -6.19 6.68
C ILE A 386 22.25 -5.28 7.82
N LEU A 387 22.20 -5.84 9.04
CA LEU A 387 21.84 -5.13 10.27
C LEU A 387 23.04 -5.07 11.23
N PRO A 388 23.13 -4.02 12.07
CA PRO A 388 24.04 -4.02 13.20
C PRO A 388 23.80 -5.26 14.08
N PRO A 389 24.85 -5.84 14.70
CA PRO A 389 24.68 -6.92 15.66
C PRO A 389 23.69 -6.52 16.75
N THR A 390 22.80 -7.45 17.14
CA THR A 390 21.79 -7.25 18.20
C THR A 390 20.68 -6.24 17.88
N SER A 391 20.59 -5.74 16.64
CA SER A 391 19.49 -4.89 16.18
C SER A 391 18.63 -5.64 15.17
N PHE A 392 17.31 -5.47 15.25
CA PHE A 392 16.38 -6.05 14.29
C PHE A 392 15.14 -5.17 14.12
N HIS A 393 14.74 -4.98 12.86
CA HIS A 393 13.55 -4.23 12.45
C HIS A 393 12.83 -4.99 11.35
N TYR A 394 11.51 -5.12 11.48
CA TYR A 394 10.69 -5.90 10.56
C TYR A 394 10.13 -5.06 9.40
N ASP A 395 10.96 -4.19 8.80
CA ASP A 395 10.53 -3.26 7.75
C ASP A 395 10.38 -3.96 6.39
N TYR A 396 11.48 -4.45 5.82
CA TYR A 396 11.54 -5.05 4.50
C TYR A 396 11.15 -6.54 4.46
N PRO A 397 11.42 -7.37 5.50
CA PRO A 397 11.01 -8.77 5.47
C PRO A 397 9.53 -9.03 5.15
N PRO A 398 8.53 -8.28 5.68
CA PRO A 398 7.13 -8.49 5.29
C PRO A 398 6.84 -8.06 3.84
N VAL A 399 7.53 -7.06 3.30
CA VAL A 399 7.42 -6.66 1.89
C VAL A 399 7.98 -7.75 0.98
N SER A 400 9.18 -8.26 1.29
CA SER A 400 9.75 -9.42 0.62
C SER A 400 8.82 -10.62 0.63
N ALA A 401 8.21 -10.92 1.78
CA ALA A 401 7.27 -12.03 1.91
C ALA A 401 6.04 -11.85 1.01
N ALA A 402 5.48 -10.63 0.95
CA ALA A 402 4.36 -10.31 0.05
C ALA A 402 4.73 -10.52 -1.42
N LEU A 403 5.93 -10.10 -1.83
CA LEU A 403 6.44 -10.20 -3.21
C LEU A 403 7.11 -11.56 -3.52
N GLY A 404 7.06 -12.50 -2.58
CA GLY A 404 7.61 -13.85 -2.73
C GLY A 404 9.15 -13.89 -2.77
N HIS A 405 9.83 -12.83 -2.37
CA HIS A 405 11.28 -12.79 -2.26
C HIS A 405 11.78 -13.58 -1.06
N GLU A 406 12.96 -14.19 -1.20
CA GLU A 406 13.68 -14.73 -0.05
C GLU A 406 14.37 -13.57 0.68
N HIS A 407 14.00 -13.36 1.95
CA HIS A 407 14.64 -12.36 2.79
C HIS A 407 15.66 -13.00 3.75
N ILE A 408 16.91 -12.59 3.60
CA ILE A 408 18.08 -13.00 4.40
C ILE A 408 18.53 -11.81 5.22
N ILE A 409 18.63 -12.00 6.53
CA ILE A 409 19.20 -10.98 7.43
C ILE A 409 20.58 -11.43 7.86
N TRP A 410 21.58 -10.59 7.66
CA TRP A 410 22.97 -10.83 8.02
C TRP A 410 23.43 -9.88 9.13
N GLN A 411 24.07 -10.42 10.16
CA GLN A 411 24.68 -9.64 11.24
C GLN A 411 26.13 -10.07 11.42
N TYR A 412 27.06 -9.15 11.12
CA TYR A 412 28.51 -9.36 11.20
C TYR A 412 29.03 -10.54 10.35
N ASP A 413 28.95 -11.77 10.85
CA ASP A 413 29.54 -12.99 10.28
C ASP A 413 28.52 -14.13 10.09
N LYS A 414 27.24 -13.89 10.36
CA LYS A 414 26.22 -14.94 10.40
C LYS A 414 24.85 -14.50 9.94
N LEU A 415 24.07 -15.50 9.54
CA LEU A 415 22.62 -15.40 9.35
C LEU A 415 21.93 -15.11 10.69
N PHE A 416 21.07 -14.11 10.72
CA PHE A 416 20.16 -13.87 11.84
C PHE A 416 18.94 -14.79 11.72
N PRO A 417 18.72 -15.70 12.68
CA PRO A 417 17.78 -16.79 12.49
C PRO A 417 16.32 -16.33 12.69
N ARG A 418 15.40 -16.89 11.90
CA ARG A 418 13.99 -16.47 11.85
C ARG A 418 13.23 -16.63 13.16
N ASP A 419 13.61 -17.60 14.00
CA ASP A 419 13.03 -17.80 15.34
C ASP A 419 13.32 -16.63 16.30
N LYS A 420 14.29 -15.77 15.97
CA LYS A 420 14.63 -14.57 16.75
C LYS A 420 13.95 -13.29 16.28
N TRP A 421 13.22 -13.31 15.17
CA TRP A 421 12.61 -12.11 14.62
C TRP A 421 11.54 -11.51 15.55
N ILE A 422 10.61 -12.32 16.07
CA ILE A 422 9.59 -11.83 17.02
C ILE A 422 10.23 -11.38 18.34
N PRO A 423 11.05 -12.20 19.04
CA PRO A 423 11.59 -11.82 20.34
C PRO A 423 12.53 -10.60 20.33
N GLU A 424 13.13 -10.29 19.18
CA GLU A 424 14.08 -9.18 19.03
C GLU A 424 13.47 -8.00 18.25
N ASN A 425 12.17 -8.02 17.93
CA ASN A 425 11.51 -6.94 17.20
C ASN A 425 11.71 -5.59 17.90
N THR A 426 12.19 -4.60 17.15
CA THR A 426 12.52 -3.23 17.61
C THR A 426 13.60 -3.12 18.68
N LYS A 427 14.20 -4.24 19.10
CA LYS A 427 15.23 -4.25 20.13
C LYS A 427 16.48 -3.55 19.63
N ASN A 428 17.03 -2.67 20.46
CA ASN A 428 18.18 -1.82 20.12
C ASN A 428 17.97 -1.07 18.79
N GLY A 429 16.72 -0.67 18.51
CA GLY A 429 16.38 -0.04 17.24
C GLY A 429 17.07 1.32 17.02
N SER A 430 17.57 1.96 18.08
CA SER A 430 18.38 3.17 17.96
C SER A 430 19.75 2.93 17.31
N LEU A 431 20.30 1.71 17.35
CA LEU A 431 21.63 1.40 16.78
C LEU A 431 21.68 1.58 15.26
N ILE A 432 20.55 1.48 14.57
CA ILE A 432 20.49 1.78 13.13
C ILE A 432 20.43 3.29 12.85
N HIS A 433 20.30 4.13 13.87
CA HIS A 433 20.10 5.59 13.73
C HIS A 433 21.12 6.43 14.51
N ASP A 434 22.04 5.82 15.26
CA ASP A 434 22.98 6.55 16.11
C ASP A 434 24.30 6.94 15.40
N GLY A 435 24.44 6.58 14.13
CA GLY A 435 25.63 6.87 13.31
C GLY A 435 26.80 5.92 13.57
N SER A 436 26.63 4.88 14.40
CA SER A 436 27.64 3.84 14.59
C SER A 436 27.92 3.12 13.28
N LEU A 437 29.20 2.82 13.04
CA LEU A 437 29.62 2.04 11.88
C LEU A 437 29.12 0.60 12.02
N ILE A 438 28.58 0.07 10.93
CA ILE A 438 28.03 -1.28 10.90
C ILE A 438 29.19 -2.26 10.62
N PRO A 439 29.44 -3.25 11.48
CA PRO A 439 30.51 -4.21 11.25
C PRO A 439 30.07 -5.31 10.28
N LEU A 440 31.01 -5.80 9.47
CA LEU A 440 30.79 -6.92 8.55
C LEU A 440 32.07 -7.76 8.43
N ASP A 441 31.96 -9.07 8.61
CA ASP A 441 33.00 -10.01 8.19
C ASP A 441 32.85 -10.25 6.68
N VAL A 442 33.64 -9.53 5.89
CA VAL A 442 33.50 -9.51 4.43
C VAL A 442 33.73 -10.90 3.81
N ASP A 443 34.65 -11.70 4.36
CA ASP A 443 34.97 -13.02 3.82
C ASP A 443 33.81 -14.00 3.98
N SER A 444 33.20 -14.07 5.17
CA SER A 444 32.06 -14.94 5.45
C SER A 444 30.82 -14.48 4.68
N PHE A 445 30.60 -13.16 4.63
CA PHE A 445 29.51 -12.58 3.84
C PHE A 445 29.64 -12.89 2.34
N THR A 446 30.83 -12.71 1.76
CA THR A 446 31.03 -12.97 0.32
C THR A 446 30.83 -14.45 0.00
N LYS A 447 31.23 -15.37 0.88
CA LYS A 447 30.96 -16.81 0.69
C LYS A 447 29.47 -17.12 0.59
N LEU A 448 28.62 -16.46 1.39
CA LEU A 448 27.17 -16.58 1.27
C LEU A 448 26.71 -16.09 -0.11
N VAL A 449 27.14 -14.89 -0.53
CA VAL A 449 26.76 -14.31 -1.82
C VAL A 449 27.17 -15.20 -2.99
N GLU A 450 28.41 -15.72 -2.98
CA GLU A 450 28.90 -16.65 -4.00
C GLU A 450 28.08 -17.95 -4.04
N ALA A 451 27.73 -18.51 -2.87
CA ALA A 451 26.90 -19.71 -2.79
C ALA A 451 25.49 -19.48 -3.36
N LEU A 452 24.88 -18.32 -3.09
CA LEU A 452 23.59 -17.96 -3.67
C LEU A 452 23.68 -17.83 -5.18
N VAL A 453 24.66 -17.09 -5.72
CA VAL A 453 24.88 -16.96 -7.17
C VAL A 453 25.06 -18.32 -7.84
N ASP A 454 25.86 -19.21 -7.24
CA ASP A 454 26.10 -20.54 -7.79
C ASP A 454 24.81 -21.39 -7.77
N SER A 455 23.93 -21.21 -6.77
CA SER A 455 22.65 -21.93 -6.67
C SER A 455 21.60 -21.48 -7.71
N MET A 456 21.62 -20.21 -8.13
CA MET A 456 20.67 -19.65 -9.14
C MET A 456 20.82 -20.25 -10.54
N SER A 457 21.90 -20.99 -10.77
CA SER A 457 22.28 -21.56 -12.07
C SER A 457 21.64 -22.93 -12.33
N PHE A 458 21.13 -23.60 -11.29
CA PHE A 458 20.58 -24.95 -11.39
C PHE A 458 19.06 -24.91 -11.60
N SER A 459 18.61 -24.88 -12.86
CA SER A 459 17.26 -25.38 -13.17
C SER A 459 17.36 -26.89 -13.34
N TYR A 460 16.67 -27.65 -12.48
CA TYR A 460 16.31 -29.02 -12.86
C TYR A 460 15.42 -28.93 -14.10
N HIS A 461 15.91 -29.45 -15.23
CA HIS A 461 15.08 -29.80 -16.37
C HIS A 461 14.45 -31.16 -16.15
#